data_AF-A0A3B0A5D1-F1
#
_entry.id   AF-A0A3B0A5D1-F1
#
_cell.length_a   1.000
_cell.length_b   1.000
_cell.length_c   1.000
_cell.angle_alpha   90.00
_cell.angle_beta   90.00
_cell.angle_gamma   90.00
#
_symmetry.space_group_name_H-M   'P 1'
#
loop_
_entity.id
_entity.type
_entity.pdbx_description
1 polymer ?
#
loop_
_entity_poly.entity_id
_entity_poly.type
_entity_poly.pdbx_seq_one_letter_code
_entity_poly.pdbx_strand_id
1 'polypeptide(L)'
;MLMVGLTGGIGSGKSAVAARLAERGAVLIDADRVAREVVAPGTPGLAEIIEAFSPRVLAADGSLDRAALGAIVFTDEAARRRLEAITHPRVRARTAELAAAAAPDAIVVNDVPLLVEAGLAATYHLVVVVETAVPVRLERLARDRGMDRAEAERRIAAQADDARRRAAADVLLTNDGSLAELHAAVDALWYDRLLPYERNVRERRVVWPQRVELTEPDPSWPQQYARLAARIRHALAPADPRIDHIGSTAVPGLAAKDVIDIQLTVPSLDEADGPLAQRLADAGFPRIPGEWWDNPRPAGSMRWAKRLHGSADPGRPVNLHVRAADSPGWRYALLMRDHLRADPGQRAAYLLLKRELAASASDSVTYTTAKDPWFDEEHLRAEEWAAQTGWRP
;
A
#
# COMPACT_ATOMS: atom_id res chain seq x y z
N MET A 1 0.38 12.16 11.79
CA MET A 1 1.61 11.96 11.00
C MET A 1 1.35 11.01 9.85
N LEU A 2 1.99 11.26 8.71
CA LEU A 2 1.97 10.38 7.54
C LEU A 2 3.27 9.57 7.49
N MET A 3 3.16 8.24 7.44
CA MET A 3 4.32 7.35 7.32
C MET A 3 4.55 6.97 5.85
N VAL A 4 5.67 7.39 5.29
CA VAL A 4 6.09 7.13 3.91
C VAL A 4 7.29 6.20 3.91
N GLY A 5 7.24 5.13 3.12
CA GLY A 5 8.40 4.27 2.86
C GLY A 5 9.13 4.75 1.61
N LEU A 6 10.44 4.92 1.68
CA LEU A 6 11.30 5.28 0.54
C LEU A 6 12.28 4.16 0.26
N THR A 7 12.30 3.67 -0.98
CA THR A 7 13.22 2.62 -1.40
C THR A 7 13.68 2.80 -2.84
N GLY A 8 14.65 1.99 -3.26
CA GLY A 8 15.28 2.09 -4.57
C GLY A 8 16.51 1.20 -4.65
N GLY A 9 16.79 0.70 -5.85
CA GLY A 9 17.97 -0.12 -6.08
C GLY A 9 19.27 0.66 -5.85
N ILE A 10 20.36 -0.06 -5.60
CA ILE A 10 21.70 0.56 -5.47
C ILE A 10 22.00 1.41 -6.73
N GLY A 11 22.43 2.67 -6.52
CA GLY A 11 22.70 3.61 -7.61
C GLY A 11 21.48 4.33 -8.20
N SER A 12 20.25 4.10 -7.69
CA SER A 12 19.04 4.74 -8.24
C SER A 12 18.85 6.21 -7.84
N GLY A 13 19.66 6.73 -6.93
CA GLY A 13 19.53 8.12 -6.43
C GLY A 13 18.49 8.30 -5.32
N LYS A 14 18.11 7.22 -4.64
CA LYS A 14 17.28 7.24 -3.41
C LYS A 14 17.71 8.32 -2.40
N SER A 15 19.02 8.46 -2.14
CA SER A 15 19.55 9.47 -1.21
C SER A 15 19.31 10.91 -1.67
N ALA A 16 19.27 11.17 -2.97
CA ALA A 16 18.92 12.50 -3.50
C ALA A 16 17.44 12.81 -3.25
N VAL A 17 16.55 11.83 -3.45
CA VAL A 17 15.13 11.96 -3.11
C VAL A 17 14.93 12.18 -1.61
N ALA A 18 15.62 11.40 -0.77
CA ALA A 18 15.55 11.55 0.69
C ALA A 18 15.99 12.95 1.15
N ALA A 19 17.12 13.44 0.62
CA ALA A 19 17.62 14.78 0.92
C ALA A 19 16.62 15.86 0.48
N ARG A 20 16.07 15.76 -0.74
CA ARG A 20 15.10 16.73 -1.24
C ARG A 20 13.81 16.74 -0.41
N LEU A 21 13.30 15.58 0.01
CA LEU A 21 12.14 15.51 0.92
C LEU A 21 12.44 16.17 2.27
N ALA A 22 13.64 15.96 2.82
CA ALA A 22 14.06 16.62 4.06
C ALA A 22 14.14 18.16 3.91
N GLU A 23 14.65 18.66 2.78
CA GLU A 23 14.62 20.11 2.45
C GLU A 23 13.20 20.68 2.40
N ARG A 24 12.19 19.84 2.10
CA ARG A 24 10.77 20.23 2.12
C ARG A 24 10.10 20.12 3.49
N GLY A 25 10.82 19.62 4.50
CA GLY A 25 10.36 19.51 5.88
C GLY A 25 9.97 18.09 6.31
N ALA A 26 10.27 17.06 5.51
CA ALA A 26 10.07 15.69 5.93
C ALA A 26 11.02 15.30 7.08
N VAL A 27 10.52 14.52 8.03
CA VAL A 27 11.37 13.88 9.05
C VAL A 27 11.93 12.59 8.45
N LEU A 28 13.24 12.54 8.23
CA LEU A 28 13.91 11.39 7.65
C LEU A 28 14.37 10.40 8.74
N ILE A 29 13.89 9.16 8.66
CA ILE A 29 14.39 8.03 9.45
C ILE A 29 15.15 7.09 8.51
N ASP A 30 16.46 7.00 8.70
CA ASP A 30 17.33 6.08 7.97
C ASP A 30 17.36 4.73 8.70
N ALA A 31 16.78 3.70 8.07
CA ALA A 31 16.71 2.37 8.68
C ALA A 31 18.08 1.70 8.84
N ASP A 32 19.04 1.96 7.95
CA ASP A 32 20.40 1.45 8.13
C ASP A 32 21.03 2.10 9.35
N ARG A 33 20.89 3.43 9.51
CA ARG A 33 21.39 4.14 10.69
C ARG A 33 20.76 3.60 11.98
N VAL A 34 19.44 3.44 12.02
CA VAL A 34 18.73 2.85 13.17
C VAL A 34 19.25 1.44 13.47
N ALA A 35 19.44 0.60 12.44
CA ALA A 35 20.00 -0.74 12.61
C ALA A 35 21.45 -0.74 13.13
N ARG A 36 22.21 0.36 12.96
CA ARG A 36 23.52 0.53 13.62
C ARG A 36 23.39 0.98 15.06
N GLU A 37 22.49 1.92 15.33
CA GLU A 37 22.27 2.47 16.68
C GLU A 37 21.83 1.40 17.68
N VAL A 38 20.91 0.51 17.31
CA VAL A 38 20.34 -0.48 18.23
C VAL A 38 21.29 -1.59 18.65
N VAL A 39 22.47 -1.67 18.01
CA VAL A 39 23.56 -2.62 18.32
C VAL A 39 24.88 -1.89 18.57
N ALA A 40 24.83 -0.60 18.92
CA ALA A 40 26.01 0.16 19.29
C ALA A 40 26.63 -0.36 20.62
N PRO A 41 27.92 -0.07 20.89
CA PRO A 41 28.53 -0.39 22.18
C PRO A 41 27.68 0.04 23.37
N GLY A 42 27.53 -0.85 24.37
CA GLY A 42 26.74 -0.61 25.58
C GLY A 42 25.23 -0.81 25.44
N THR A 43 24.72 -1.15 24.25
CA THR A 43 23.29 -1.42 24.05
C THR A 43 22.92 -2.87 24.44
N PRO A 44 21.67 -3.11 24.90
CA PRO A 44 21.16 -4.46 25.10
C PRO A 44 21.15 -5.30 23.81
N GLY A 45 21.02 -4.67 22.64
CA GLY A 45 21.03 -5.37 21.35
C GLY A 45 22.40 -5.96 21.03
N LEU A 46 23.49 -5.23 21.31
CA LEU A 46 24.83 -5.77 21.14
C LEU A 46 25.12 -6.90 22.13
N ALA A 47 24.71 -6.75 23.40
CA ALA A 47 24.88 -7.79 24.42
C ALA A 47 24.24 -9.12 24.00
N GLU A 48 22.98 -9.08 23.54
CA GLU A 48 22.26 -10.29 23.10
C GLU A 48 22.90 -10.91 21.83
N ILE A 49 23.45 -10.10 20.93
CA ILE A 49 24.22 -10.60 19.77
C ILE A 49 25.49 -11.32 20.23
N ILE A 50 26.24 -10.76 21.20
CA ILE A 50 27.45 -11.39 21.74
C ILE A 50 27.11 -12.74 22.38
N GLU A 51 26.03 -12.82 23.14
CA GLU A 51 25.56 -14.09 23.73
C GLU A 51 25.20 -15.12 22.67
N ALA A 52 24.52 -14.71 21.59
CA ALA A 52 24.07 -15.61 20.54
C ALA A 52 25.18 -16.07 19.58
N PHE A 53 26.18 -15.23 19.32
CA PHE A 53 27.21 -15.45 18.28
C PHE A 53 28.65 -15.49 18.80
N SER A 54 28.84 -15.44 20.12
CA SER A 54 30.13 -15.39 20.81
C SER A 54 30.88 -14.05 20.63
N PRO A 55 31.80 -13.68 21.54
CA PRO A 55 32.61 -12.46 21.43
C PRO A 55 33.44 -12.30 20.15
N ARG A 56 33.51 -13.33 19.29
CA ARG A 56 34.17 -13.26 17.98
C ARG A 56 33.53 -12.27 17.00
N VAL A 57 32.31 -11.80 17.28
CA VAL A 57 31.64 -10.77 16.50
C VAL A 57 31.94 -9.35 16.98
N LEU A 58 32.91 -9.16 17.88
CA LEU A 58 33.38 -7.86 18.33
C LEU A 58 34.69 -7.44 17.66
N ALA A 59 34.76 -6.17 17.31
CA ALA A 59 36.01 -5.51 16.95
C ALA A 59 36.80 -5.14 18.22
N ALA A 60 38.06 -4.76 18.04
CA ALA A 60 38.98 -4.43 19.15
C ALA A 60 38.52 -3.23 20.00
N ASP A 61 37.68 -2.34 19.44
CA ASP A 61 37.11 -1.18 20.12
C ASP A 61 35.79 -1.50 20.86
N GLY A 62 35.36 -2.77 20.87
CA GLY A 62 34.11 -3.20 21.49
C GLY A 62 32.86 -2.95 20.65
N SER A 63 33.01 -2.47 19.40
CA SER A 63 31.91 -2.38 18.44
C SER A 63 31.64 -3.72 17.74
N LEU A 64 30.48 -3.83 17.09
CA LEU A 64 30.12 -5.00 16.31
C LEU A 64 31.00 -5.12 15.05
N ASP A 65 31.76 -6.21 14.94
CA ASP A 65 32.41 -6.60 13.69
C ASP A 65 31.36 -7.17 12.73
N ARG A 66 30.86 -6.29 11.86
CA ARG A 66 29.85 -6.62 10.85
C ARG A 66 30.36 -7.59 9.79
N ALA A 67 31.67 -7.60 9.51
CA ALA A 67 32.25 -8.53 8.55
C ALA A 67 32.29 -9.94 9.15
N ALA A 68 32.74 -10.07 10.40
CA ALA A 68 32.72 -11.33 11.13
C ALA A 68 31.30 -11.87 11.31
N LEU A 69 30.36 -11.04 11.77
CA LEU A 69 28.95 -11.44 11.90
C LEU A 69 28.35 -11.79 10.52
N GLY A 70 28.64 -10.99 9.51
CA GLY A 70 28.21 -11.20 8.13
C GLY A 70 28.64 -12.56 7.59
N ALA A 71 29.89 -12.97 7.82
CA ALA A 71 30.41 -14.26 7.39
C ALA A 71 29.62 -15.45 8.01
N ILE A 72 29.16 -15.30 9.26
CA ILE A 72 28.35 -16.31 9.94
C ILE A 72 26.94 -16.34 9.32
N VAL A 73 26.23 -15.21 9.29
CA VAL A 73 24.81 -15.17 8.88
C VAL A 73 24.59 -15.34 7.38
N PHE A 74 25.62 -15.11 6.56
CA PHE A 74 25.51 -15.27 5.10
C PHE A 74 25.42 -16.75 4.69
N THR A 75 26.00 -17.66 5.47
CA THR A 75 26.06 -19.09 5.16
C THR A 75 25.12 -19.95 6.00
N ASP A 76 24.55 -19.39 7.08
CA ASP A 76 23.65 -20.10 8.00
C ASP A 76 22.31 -19.35 8.13
N GLU A 77 21.24 -19.95 7.59
CA GLU A 77 19.89 -19.38 7.66
C GLU A 77 19.35 -19.32 9.10
N ALA A 78 19.67 -20.30 9.94
CA ALA A 78 19.25 -20.29 11.34
C ALA A 78 19.97 -19.19 12.12
N ALA A 79 21.26 -18.98 11.85
CA ALA A 79 22.01 -17.83 12.35
C ALA A 79 21.38 -16.51 11.91
N ARG A 80 21.04 -16.36 10.63
CA ARG A 80 20.37 -15.15 10.11
C ARG A 80 19.05 -14.89 10.83
N ARG A 81 18.18 -15.91 10.98
CA ARG A 81 16.89 -15.78 11.69
C ARG A 81 17.08 -15.39 13.16
N ARG A 82 18.11 -15.94 13.84
CA ARG A 82 18.45 -15.52 15.22
C ARG A 82 18.83 -14.05 15.28
N LEU A 83 19.69 -13.58 14.38
CA LEU A 83 20.07 -12.16 14.33
C LEU A 83 18.86 -11.25 14.05
N GLU A 84 18.00 -11.64 13.10
CA GLU A 84 16.77 -10.93 12.77
C GLU A 84 15.82 -10.85 13.96
N ALA A 85 15.68 -11.93 14.74
CA ALA A 85 14.85 -11.95 15.96
C ALA A 85 15.36 -10.99 17.04
N ILE A 86 16.68 -10.79 17.16
CA ILE A 86 17.28 -9.84 18.10
C ILE A 86 17.11 -8.40 17.60
N THR A 87 17.35 -8.17 16.31
CA THR A 87 17.49 -6.83 15.73
C THR A 87 16.17 -6.21 15.32
N HIS A 88 15.26 -6.96 14.68
CA HIS A 88 14.02 -6.41 14.13
C HIS A 88 13.11 -5.76 15.18
N PRO A 89 12.85 -6.36 16.36
CA PRO A 89 12.02 -5.71 17.38
C PRO A 89 12.64 -4.39 17.86
N ARG A 90 13.96 -4.33 18.01
CA ARG A 90 14.68 -3.12 18.45
C ARG A 90 14.66 -2.02 17.40
N VAL A 91 14.88 -2.38 16.13
CA VAL A 91 14.75 -1.43 15.01
C VAL A 91 13.33 -0.86 14.97
N ARG A 92 12.29 -1.71 15.09
CA ARG A 92 10.89 -1.26 15.11
C ARG A 92 10.62 -0.31 16.27
N ALA A 93 11.05 -0.65 17.49
CA ALA A 93 10.88 0.20 18.67
C ALA A 93 11.58 1.55 18.48
N ARG A 94 12.84 1.55 18.03
CA ARG A 94 13.60 2.78 17.82
C ARG A 94 13.01 3.66 16.71
N THR A 95 12.56 3.07 15.61
CA THR A 95 11.86 3.80 14.55
C THR A 95 10.56 4.40 15.07
N ALA A 96 9.79 3.67 15.89
CA ALA A 96 8.57 4.19 16.49
C ALA A 96 8.85 5.36 17.46
N GLU A 97 9.91 5.29 18.27
CA GLU A 97 10.35 6.40 19.12
C GLU A 97 10.71 7.65 18.32
N LEU A 98 11.49 7.49 17.25
CA LEU A 98 11.90 8.60 16.38
C LEU A 98 10.69 9.23 15.67
N ALA A 99 9.74 8.41 15.23
CA ALA A 99 8.50 8.89 14.63
C ALA A 99 7.61 9.60 15.66
N ALA A 100 7.50 9.08 16.89
CA ALA A 100 6.71 9.68 17.97
C ALA A 100 7.28 11.01 18.47
N ALA A 101 8.58 11.23 18.32
CA ALA A 101 9.24 12.51 18.63
C ALA A 101 8.99 13.60 17.56
N ALA A 102 8.46 13.23 16.38
CA ALA A 102 8.11 14.19 15.34
C ALA A 102 6.83 14.96 15.69
N ALA A 103 6.65 16.12 15.04
CA ALA A 103 5.43 16.90 15.19
C ALA A 103 4.18 16.09 14.74
N PRO A 104 2.98 16.34 15.31
CA PRO A 104 1.77 15.59 14.94
C PRO A 104 1.40 15.67 13.45
N ASP A 105 1.78 16.77 12.79
CA ASP A 105 1.59 17.06 11.36
C ASP A 105 2.80 16.69 10.49
N ALA A 106 3.79 15.99 11.04
CA ALA A 106 4.97 15.58 10.30
C ALA A 106 4.66 14.51 9.24
N ILE A 107 5.40 14.60 8.14
CA ILE A 107 5.55 13.54 7.13
C ILE A 107 6.86 12.83 7.44
N VAL A 108 6.77 11.59 7.90
CA VAL A 108 7.92 10.77 8.29
C VAL A 108 8.29 9.86 7.13
N VAL A 109 9.47 10.11 6.54
CA VAL A 109 10.01 9.33 5.43
C VAL A 109 11.00 8.33 6.00
N ASN A 110 10.72 7.04 5.78
CA ASN A 110 11.56 5.95 6.22
C ASN A 110 12.39 5.48 5.03
N ASP A 111 13.67 5.81 5.02
CA ASP A 111 14.60 5.33 4.01
C ASP A 111 14.99 3.88 4.35
N VAL A 112 14.45 2.94 3.57
CA VAL A 112 14.64 1.50 3.78
C VAL A 112 15.10 0.84 2.47
N PRO A 113 16.41 0.59 2.29
CA PRO A 113 16.96 -0.04 1.08
C PRO A 113 16.34 -1.41 0.76
N LEU A 114 16.00 -2.18 1.80
CA LEU A 114 15.44 -3.54 1.68
C LEU A 114 13.93 -3.59 1.94
N LEU A 115 13.20 -2.49 1.72
CA LEU A 115 11.76 -2.38 2.03
C LEU A 115 10.95 -3.51 1.40
N VAL A 116 11.24 -3.82 0.13
CA VAL A 116 10.50 -4.80 -0.67
C VAL A 116 10.89 -6.22 -0.29
N GLU A 117 12.17 -6.46 -0.10
CA GLU A 117 12.77 -7.72 0.31
C GLU A 117 12.28 -8.13 1.71
N ALA A 118 12.15 -7.16 2.62
CA ALA A 118 11.67 -7.37 3.98
C ALA A 118 10.13 -7.36 4.12
N GLY A 119 9.38 -7.18 3.02
CA GLY A 119 7.92 -7.19 3.04
C GLY A 119 7.30 -6.04 3.85
N LEU A 120 7.98 -4.89 3.94
CA LEU A 120 7.58 -3.77 4.80
C LEU A 120 6.61 -2.79 4.12
N ALA A 121 6.28 -2.97 2.84
CA ALA A 121 5.43 -2.03 2.11
C ALA A 121 4.08 -1.76 2.80
N ALA A 122 3.47 -2.79 3.40
CA ALA A 122 2.18 -2.69 4.08
C ALA A 122 2.22 -1.89 5.40
N THR A 123 3.41 -1.61 5.95
CA THR A 123 3.56 -0.81 7.19
C THR A 123 3.50 0.69 6.94
N TYR A 124 3.48 1.12 5.68
CA TYR A 124 3.47 2.53 5.29
C TYR A 124 2.15 2.93 4.64
N HIS A 125 1.79 4.20 4.81
CA HIS A 125 0.63 4.81 4.15
C HIS A 125 0.87 5.00 2.65
N LEU A 126 2.13 5.12 2.24
CA LEU A 126 2.56 5.32 0.87
C LEU A 126 3.99 4.82 0.70
N VAL A 127 4.26 4.06 -0.36
CA VAL A 127 5.63 3.65 -0.74
C VAL A 127 6.10 4.37 -2.00
N VAL A 128 7.21 5.09 -1.89
CA VAL A 128 7.94 5.73 -2.98
C VAL A 128 9.10 4.83 -3.40
N VAL A 129 9.13 4.44 -4.67
CA VAL A 129 10.24 3.72 -5.28
C VAL A 129 10.98 4.64 -6.23
N VAL A 130 12.29 4.76 -6.06
CA VAL A 130 13.17 5.43 -7.02
C VAL A 130 13.74 4.40 -7.98
N GLU A 131 13.36 4.51 -9.25
CA GLU A 131 13.78 3.61 -10.33
C GLU A 131 14.76 4.33 -11.27
N THR A 132 15.74 3.59 -11.76
CA THR A 132 16.73 4.09 -12.71
C THR A 132 17.21 2.91 -13.54
N ALA A 133 17.35 3.12 -14.84
CA ALA A 133 17.86 2.12 -15.77
C ALA A 133 19.21 1.57 -15.31
N VAL A 134 19.39 0.26 -15.44
CA VAL A 134 20.63 -0.44 -15.01
C VAL A 134 21.90 0.19 -15.59
N PRO A 135 21.99 0.56 -16.89
CA PRO A 135 23.17 1.21 -17.43
C PRO A 135 23.57 2.49 -16.68
N VAL A 136 22.59 3.36 -16.38
CA VAL A 136 22.80 4.61 -15.64
C VAL A 136 23.24 4.34 -14.20
N ARG A 137 22.70 3.30 -13.55
CA ARG A 137 23.11 2.89 -12.20
C ARG A 137 24.58 2.43 -12.20
N LEU A 138 25.00 1.64 -13.18
CA LEU A 138 26.39 1.19 -13.30
C LEU A 138 27.35 2.36 -13.47
N GLU A 139 27.02 3.32 -14.33
CA GLU A 139 27.81 4.54 -14.53
C GLU A 139 27.95 5.36 -13.23
N ARG A 140 26.83 5.59 -12.52
CA ARG A 140 26.83 6.30 -11.23
C ARG A 140 27.67 5.57 -10.17
N LEU A 141 27.57 4.25 -10.09
CA LEU A 141 28.34 3.46 -9.11
C LEU A 141 29.84 3.48 -9.41
N ALA A 142 30.22 3.43 -10.69
CA ALA A 142 31.61 3.60 -11.08
C ALA A 142 32.12 5.01 -10.75
N ARG A 143 31.39 6.05 -11.18
CA ARG A 143 31.78 7.45 -11.01
C ARG A 143 31.83 7.89 -9.55
N ASP A 144 30.77 7.62 -8.79
CA ASP A 144 30.57 8.22 -7.46
C ASP A 144 31.13 7.34 -6.33
N ARG A 145 31.36 6.05 -6.60
CA ARG A 145 31.83 5.08 -5.58
C ARG A 145 33.06 4.29 -6.00
N GLY A 146 33.63 4.54 -7.18
CA GLY A 146 34.79 3.81 -7.69
C GLY A 146 34.55 2.31 -7.82
N MET A 147 33.29 1.88 -7.97
CA MET A 147 32.93 0.48 -7.95
C MET A 147 33.27 -0.20 -9.28
N ASP A 148 33.98 -1.32 -9.22
CA ASP A 148 34.19 -2.17 -10.39
C ASP A 148 32.85 -2.62 -10.99
N ARG A 149 32.80 -2.73 -12.33
CA ARG A 149 31.57 -3.06 -13.05
C ARG A 149 31.01 -4.41 -12.64
N ALA A 150 31.85 -5.44 -12.52
CA ALA A 150 31.38 -6.78 -12.17
C ALA A 150 30.86 -6.82 -10.73
N GLU A 151 31.46 -6.05 -9.81
CA GLU A 151 30.94 -5.89 -8.46
C GLU A 151 29.61 -5.14 -8.43
N ALA A 152 29.47 -4.07 -9.21
CA ALA A 152 28.21 -3.33 -9.32
C ALA A 152 27.08 -4.21 -9.86
N GLU A 153 27.34 -4.98 -10.92
CA GLU A 153 26.38 -5.93 -11.51
C GLU A 153 25.95 -7.00 -10.49
N ARG A 154 26.89 -7.59 -9.75
CA ARG A 154 26.58 -8.56 -8.67
C ARG A 154 25.66 -7.95 -7.61
N ARG A 155 25.95 -6.73 -7.15
CA ARG A 155 25.14 -6.06 -6.13
C ARG A 155 23.75 -5.69 -6.63
N ILE A 156 23.62 -5.25 -7.87
CA ILE A 156 22.33 -4.96 -8.49
C ILE A 156 21.49 -6.24 -8.56
N ALA A 157 22.09 -7.35 -9.01
CA ALA A 157 21.41 -8.63 -9.16
C ALA A 157 21.01 -9.29 -7.82
N ALA A 158 21.71 -8.97 -6.72
CA ALA A 158 21.40 -9.50 -5.40
C ALA A 158 20.17 -8.86 -4.72
N GLN A 159 19.69 -7.72 -5.22
CA GLN A 159 18.50 -7.04 -4.68
C GLN A 159 17.23 -7.52 -5.40
N ALA A 160 16.05 -7.14 -4.90
CA ALA A 160 14.80 -7.34 -5.63
C ALA A 160 14.91 -6.77 -7.05
N ASP A 161 14.25 -7.39 -8.02
CA ASP A 161 14.17 -6.81 -9.36
C ASP A 161 13.21 -5.60 -9.38
N ASP A 162 13.27 -4.85 -10.48
CA ASP A 162 12.47 -3.64 -10.66
C ASP A 162 10.97 -3.94 -10.78
N ALA A 163 10.58 -5.14 -11.25
CA ALA A 163 9.18 -5.54 -11.31
C ALA A 163 8.58 -5.71 -9.91
N ARG A 164 9.31 -6.36 -8.99
CA ARG A 164 8.94 -6.48 -7.58
C ARG A 164 8.89 -5.13 -6.89
N ARG A 165 9.82 -4.21 -7.19
CA ARG A 165 9.75 -2.84 -6.66
C ARG A 165 8.53 -2.08 -7.17
N ARG A 166 8.27 -2.10 -8.48
CA ARG A 166 7.08 -1.47 -9.08
C ARG A 166 5.78 -2.03 -8.50
N ALA A 167 5.71 -3.33 -8.24
CA ALA A 167 4.53 -3.93 -7.61
C ALA A 167 4.26 -3.38 -6.20
N ALA A 168 5.31 -3.01 -5.45
CA ALA A 168 5.22 -2.41 -4.13
C ALA A 168 5.06 -0.87 -4.14
N ALA A 169 5.25 -0.21 -5.29
CA ALA A 169 5.26 1.25 -5.40
C ALA A 169 3.83 1.83 -5.46
N ASP A 170 3.52 2.76 -4.57
CA ASP A 170 2.37 3.67 -4.72
C ASP A 170 2.73 4.90 -5.55
N VAL A 171 4.03 5.24 -5.57
CA VAL A 171 4.65 6.27 -6.41
C VAL A 171 5.96 5.71 -6.95
N LEU A 172 6.13 5.80 -8.27
CA LEU A 172 7.38 5.51 -8.95
C LEU A 172 8.02 6.82 -9.40
N LEU A 173 9.23 7.11 -8.91
CA LEU A 173 10.03 8.24 -9.35
C LEU A 173 11.15 7.71 -10.26
N THR A 174 11.06 8.01 -11.55
CA THR A 174 12.11 7.69 -12.51
C THR A 174 13.25 8.70 -12.38
N ASN A 175 14.49 8.21 -12.33
CA ASN A 175 15.68 9.02 -12.15
C ASN A 175 16.76 8.72 -13.22
N ASP A 176 16.32 8.64 -14.47
CA ASP A 176 17.19 8.49 -15.65
C ASP A 176 17.72 9.83 -16.16
N GLY A 177 17.03 10.93 -15.82
CA GLY A 177 17.39 12.29 -16.24
C GLY A 177 18.35 13.00 -15.29
N SER A 178 18.24 14.32 -15.29
CA SER A 178 19.01 15.25 -14.46
C SER A 178 18.50 15.31 -13.02
N LEU A 179 19.37 15.77 -12.12
CA LEU A 179 19.00 16.01 -10.71
C LEU A 179 17.88 17.05 -10.58
N ALA A 180 17.83 18.04 -11.49
CA ALA A 180 16.79 19.06 -11.50
C ALA A 180 15.40 18.48 -11.82
N GLU A 181 15.32 17.58 -12.81
CA GLU A 181 14.09 16.87 -13.14
C GLU A 181 13.62 15.98 -11.99
N LEU A 182 14.55 15.26 -11.35
CA LEU A 182 14.23 14.48 -10.15
C LEU A 182 13.69 15.36 -9.02
N HIS A 183 14.35 16.49 -8.74
CA HIS A 183 13.90 17.42 -7.69
C HIS A 183 12.52 18.01 -8.00
N ALA A 184 12.24 18.33 -9.27
CA ALA A 184 10.92 18.80 -9.69
C ALA A 184 9.84 17.73 -9.46
N ALA A 185 10.14 16.46 -9.78
CA ALA A 185 9.22 15.34 -9.53
C ALA A 185 8.97 15.10 -8.03
N VAL A 186 10.02 15.23 -7.20
CA VAL A 186 9.89 15.14 -5.73
C VAL A 186 9.06 16.31 -5.18
N ASP A 187 9.26 17.51 -5.69
CA ASP A 187 8.51 18.70 -5.28
C ASP A 187 7.02 18.56 -5.65
N ALA A 188 6.71 18.08 -6.86
CA ALA A 188 5.34 17.79 -7.26
C ALA A 188 4.70 16.72 -6.35
N LEU A 189 5.41 15.61 -6.09
CA LEU A 189 4.96 14.59 -5.14
C LEU A 189 4.65 15.19 -3.76
N TRP A 190 5.53 16.07 -3.27
CA TRP A 190 5.38 16.73 -1.98
C TRP A 190 4.10 17.58 -1.90
N TYR A 191 3.94 18.51 -2.83
CA TYR A 191 2.83 19.48 -2.79
C TYR A 191 1.50 18.88 -3.22
N ASP A 192 1.49 18.03 -4.24
CA ASP A 192 0.25 17.57 -4.88
C ASP A 192 -0.33 16.32 -4.21
N ARG A 193 0.49 15.55 -3.48
CA ARG A 193 0.05 14.30 -2.85
C ARG A 193 0.40 14.18 -1.38
N LEU A 194 1.66 14.38 -0.98
CA LEU A 194 2.07 14.09 0.41
C LEU A 194 1.46 15.07 1.42
N LEU A 195 1.53 16.38 1.17
CA LEU A 195 0.89 17.39 2.04
C LEU A 195 -0.64 17.20 2.17
N PRO A 196 -1.42 17.09 1.08
CA PRO A 196 -2.85 16.85 1.22
C PRO A 196 -3.18 15.50 1.85
N TYR A 197 -2.39 14.45 1.60
CA TYR A 197 -2.58 13.14 2.23
C TYR A 197 -2.34 13.19 3.74
N GLU A 198 -1.23 13.80 4.19
CA GLU A 198 -0.97 14.00 5.62
C GLU A 198 -2.15 14.68 6.30
N ARG A 199 -2.60 15.81 5.74
CA ARG A 199 -3.71 16.57 6.29
C ARG A 199 -4.97 15.72 6.39
N ASN A 200 -5.27 14.95 5.34
CA ASN A 200 -6.43 14.07 5.31
C ASN A 200 -6.33 12.94 6.35
N VAL A 201 -5.16 12.34 6.55
CA VAL A 201 -4.93 11.33 7.59
C VAL A 201 -5.14 11.93 8.98
N ARG A 202 -4.48 13.08 9.26
CA ARG A 202 -4.56 13.77 10.54
C ARG A 202 -5.97 14.22 10.89
N GLU A 203 -6.71 14.70 9.89
CA GLU A 203 -8.07 15.22 10.06
C GLU A 203 -9.16 14.18 9.77
N ARG A 204 -8.79 12.92 9.53
CA ARG A 204 -9.71 11.81 9.22
C ARG A 204 -10.65 12.12 8.04
N ARG A 205 -10.12 12.76 7.00
CA ARG A 205 -10.88 13.11 5.79
C ARG A 205 -10.69 12.05 4.70
N VAL A 206 -11.79 11.68 4.07
CA VAL A 206 -11.81 10.84 2.87
C VAL A 206 -11.71 11.73 1.63
N VAL A 207 -10.96 11.26 0.64
CA VAL A 207 -10.93 11.85 -0.70
C VAL A 207 -12.09 11.31 -1.52
N TRP A 208 -12.87 12.24 -2.07
CA TRP A 208 -13.93 11.94 -3.02
C TRP A 208 -13.48 12.30 -4.43
N PRO A 209 -13.63 11.41 -5.42
CA PRO A 209 -13.44 11.79 -6.81
C PRO A 209 -14.49 12.86 -7.18
N GLN A 210 -14.02 14.05 -7.59
CA GLN A 210 -14.91 15.18 -7.86
C GLN A 210 -15.66 15.06 -9.20
N ARG A 211 -15.18 14.22 -10.12
CA ARG A 211 -15.78 14.04 -11.45
C ARG A 211 -16.05 12.57 -11.74
N VAL A 212 -17.12 12.32 -12.49
CA VAL A 212 -17.41 11.01 -13.07
C VAL A 212 -16.66 10.89 -14.38
N GLU A 213 -15.35 10.63 -14.29
CA GLU A 213 -14.54 10.34 -15.45
C GLU A 213 -14.33 8.84 -15.55
N LEU A 214 -14.71 8.26 -16.70
CA LEU A 214 -14.39 6.87 -17.00
C LEU A 214 -13.02 6.83 -17.65
N THR A 215 -12.13 6.04 -17.08
CA THR A 215 -10.84 5.70 -17.69
C THR A 215 -10.94 4.34 -18.34
N GLU A 216 -10.14 4.14 -19.39
CA GLU A 216 -9.92 2.80 -19.93
C GLU A 216 -9.33 1.87 -18.84
N PRO A 217 -9.51 0.55 -18.97
CA PRO A 217 -9.05 -0.41 -17.97
C PRO A 217 -7.55 -0.27 -17.68
N ASP A 218 -7.19 0.05 -16.44
CA ASP A 218 -5.78 0.10 -16.01
C ASP A 218 -5.33 -1.33 -15.61
N PRO A 219 -4.35 -1.92 -16.30
CA PRO A 219 -3.86 -3.27 -15.98
C PRO A 219 -3.18 -3.35 -14.60
N SER A 220 -2.88 -2.22 -13.96
CA SER A 220 -2.26 -2.14 -12.64
C SER A 220 -3.27 -2.12 -11.48
N TRP A 221 -4.58 -1.99 -11.73
CA TRP A 221 -5.60 -2.02 -10.67
C TRP A 221 -5.53 -3.24 -9.74
N PRO A 222 -5.31 -4.48 -10.23
CA PRO A 222 -5.15 -5.64 -9.34
C PRO A 222 -3.96 -5.50 -8.37
N GLN A 223 -2.84 -4.94 -8.83
CA GLN A 223 -1.65 -4.72 -8.01
C GLN A 223 -1.87 -3.57 -7.02
N GLN A 224 -2.55 -2.51 -7.44
CA GLN A 224 -2.95 -1.41 -6.54
C GLN A 224 -3.89 -1.93 -5.43
N TYR A 225 -4.90 -2.73 -5.79
CA TYR A 225 -5.75 -3.43 -4.82
C TYR A 225 -4.93 -4.29 -3.86
N ALA A 226 -3.99 -5.09 -4.36
CA ALA A 226 -3.17 -5.97 -3.53
C ALA A 226 -2.38 -5.21 -2.47
N ARG A 227 -1.84 -4.02 -2.81
CA ARG A 227 -1.17 -3.13 -1.85
C ARG A 227 -2.12 -2.59 -0.79
N LEU A 228 -3.29 -2.10 -1.21
CA LEU A 228 -4.31 -1.59 -0.30
C LEU A 228 -4.81 -2.68 0.66
N ALA A 229 -5.10 -3.87 0.15
CA ALA A 229 -5.52 -5.03 0.94
C ALA A 229 -4.42 -5.50 1.91
N ALA A 230 -3.14 -5.46 1.50
CA ALA A 230 -2.02 -5.76 2.39
C ALA A 230 -1.90 -4.75 3.53
N ARG A 231 -2.07 -3.45 3.25
CA ARG A 231 -2.08 -2.38 4.27
C ARG A 231 -3.24 -2.56 5.26
N ILE A 232 -4.44 -2.86 4.76
CA ILE A 232 -5.61 -3.12 5.61
C ILE A 232 -5.35 -4.35 6.50
N ARG A 233 -4.87 -5.47 5.95
CA ARG A 233 -4.51 -6.66 6.76
C ARG A 233 -3.47 -6.35 7.82
N HIS A 234 -2.43 -5.60 7.46
CA HIS A 234 -1.40 -5.19 8.41
C HIS A 234 -1.99 -4.37 9.58
N ALA A 235 -2.86 -3.42 9.27
CA ALA A 235 -3.53 -2.59 10.28
C ALA A 235 -4.48 -3.39 11.19
N LEU A 236 -5.05 -4.47 10.66
CA LEU A 236 -6.02 -5.30 11.39
C LEU A 236 -5.41 -6.50 12.12
N ALA A 237 -4.12 -6.76 11.94
CA ALA A 237 -3.39 -7.82 12.63
C ALA A 237 -3.58 -7.76 14.17
N PRO A 238 -3.62 -8.91 14.87
CA PRO A 238 -3.43 -10.27 14.36
C PRO A 238 -4.68 -10.87 13.68
N ALA A 239 -5.80 -10.14 13.59
CA ALA A 239 -6.93 -10.61 12.81
C ALA A 239 -6.56 -10.67 11.32
N ASP A 240 -7.03 -11.70 10.62
CA ASP A 240 -6.85 -11.87 9.18
C ASP A 240 -8.23 -11.93 8.49
N PRO A 241 -8.93 -10.79 8.39
CA PRO A 241 -10.26 -10.75 7.82
C PRO A 241 -10.21 -11.00 6.31
N ARG A 242 -11.29 -11.57 5.78
CA ARG A 242 -11.48 -11.70 4.34
C ARG A 242 -11.61 -10.31 3.69
N ILE A 243 -10.75 -10.05 2.70
CA ILE A 243 -10.75 -8.82 1.90
C ILE A 243 -10.87 -9.19 0.43
N ASP A 244 -11.80 -8.57 -0.27
CA ASP A 244 -12.08 -8.82 -1.68
C ASP A 244 -12.01 -7.53 -2.50
N HIS A 245 -11.39 -7.62 -3.69
CA HIS A 245 -11.54 -6.59 -4.72
C HIS A 245 -12.91 -6.77 -5.35
N ILE A 246 -13.73 -5.72 -5.31
CA ILE A 246 -15.09 -5.71 -5.86
C ILE A 246 -15.25 -4.52 -6.81
N GLY A 247 -16.47 -4.30 -7.31
CA GLY A 247 -16.77 -3.18 -8.20
C GLY A 247 -16.16 -3.35 -9.60
N SER A 248 -16.19 -2.26 -10.39
CA SER A 248 -15.80 -2.34 -11.80
C SER A 248 -14.30 -2.54 -12.01
N THR A 249 -13.46 -1.97 -11.14
CA THR A 249 -11.99 -2.11 -11.26
C THR A 249 -11.51 -3.53 -10.98
N ALA A 250 -12.36 -4.38 -10.40
CA ALA A 250 -12.12 -5.81 -10.23
C ALA A 250 -12.48 -6.64 -11.47
N VAL A 251 -13.15 -6.07 -12.49
CA VAL A 251 -13.59 -6.80 -13.68
C VAL A 251 -12.61 -6.54 -14.84
N PRO A 252 -11.86 -7.55 -15.31
CA PRO A 252 -10.88 -7.36 -16.38
C PRO A 252 -11.51 -6.78 -17.65
N GLY A 253 -10.87 -5.75 -18.22
CA GLY A 253 -11.30 -5.11 -19.45
C GLY A 253 -12.51 -4.18 -19.32
N LEU A 254 -13.01 -3.90 -18.11
CA LEU A 254 -14.14 -3.00 -17.90
C LEU A 254 -13.66 -1.58 -17.55
N ALA A 255 -13.89 -0.62 -18.45
CA ALA A 255 -13.61 0.80 -18.17
C ALA A 255 -14.40 1.27 -16.96
N ALA A 256 -13.80 2.10 -16.10
CA ALA A 256 -14.36 2.47 -14.82
C ALA A 256 -13.91 3.84 -14.34
N LYS A 257 -14.60 4.36 -13.31
CA LYS A 257 -14.01 5.42 -12.49
C LYS A 257 -12.73 4.85 -11.88
N ASP A 258 -11.66 5.64 -11.82
CA ASP A 258 -10.42 5.24 -11.15
C ASP A 258 -10.58 5.30 -9.62
N VAL A 259 -11.40 4.39 -9.10
CA VAL A 259 -11.68 4.16 -7.68
C VAL A 259 -11.64 2.66 -7.43
N ILE A 260 -10.80 2.23 -6.50
CA ILE A 260 -10.75 0.83 -6.10
C ILE A 260 -11.86 0.59 -5.06
N ASP A 261 -12.81 -0.30 -5.37
CA ASP A 261 -13.82 -0.74 -4.41
C ASP A 261 -13.33 -2.00 -3.70
N ILE A 262 -13.30 -1.96 -2.36
CA ILE A 262 -12.84 -3.05 -1.51
C ILE A 262 -13.97 -3.49 -0.59
N GLN A 263 -14.15 -4.79 -0.42
CA GLN A 263 -15.01 -5.36 0.61
C GLN A 263 -14.16 -5.95 1.72
N LEU A 264 -14.36 -5.46 2.95
CA LEU A 264 -13.87 -6.06 4.19
C LEU A 264 -15.02 -6.82 4.85
N THR A 265 -14.81 -8.11 5.09
CA THR A 265 -15.80 -8.96 5.77
C THR A 265 -15.54 -8.93 7.28
N VAL A 266 -16.58 -8.69 8.06
CA VAL A 266 -16.57 -8.78 9.52
C VAL A 266 -17.62 -9.80 9.99
N PRO A 267 -17.47 -10.44 11.16
CA PRO A 267 -18.50 -11.36 11.67
C PRO A 267 -19.83 -10.64 11.94
N SER A 268 -19.78 -9.42 12.48
CA SER A 268 -20.94 -8.58 12.75
C SER A 268 -20.66 -7.09 12.48
N LEU A 269 -21.69 -6.28 12.23
CA LEU A 269 -21.49 -4.83 12.03
C LEU A 269 -21.10 -4.09 13.31
N ASP A 270 -21.39 -4.64 14.48
CA ASP A 270 -20.98 -4.04 15.76
C ASP A 270 -19.45 -4.06 15.90
N GLU A 271 -18.78 -5.07 15.34
CA GLU A 271 -17.32 -5.15 15.27
C GLU A 271 -16.69 -4.19 14.24
N ALA A 272 -17.48 -3.66 13.31
CA ALA A 272 -17.00 -2.71 12.31
C ALA A 272 -16.82 -1.28 12.86
N ASP A 273 -17.31 -1.02 14.07
CA ASP A 273 -17.19 0.26 14.76
C ASP A 273 -16.06 0.22 15.81
N GLY A 274 -15.79 1.36 16.48
CA GLY A 274 -14.81 1.44 17.56
C GLY A 274 -13.37 1.10 17.13
N PRO A 275 -12.67 0.13 17.78
CA PRO A 275 -11.26 -0.16 17.53
C PRO A 275 -10.92 -0.54 16.07
N LEU A 276 -11.79 -1.28 15.38
CA LEU A 276 -11.56 -1.63 13.98
C LEU A 276 -11.54 -0.37 13.12
N ALA A 277 -12.54 0.51 13.29
CA ALA A 277 -12.63 1.75 12.55
C ALA A 277 -11.43 2.68 12.83
N GLN A 278 -10.97 2.73 14.08
CA GLN A 278 -9.79 3.49 14.48
C GLN A 278 -8.52 2.99 13.78
N ARG A 279 -8.28 1.67 13.77
CA ARG A 279 -7.11 1.07 13.09
C ARG A 279 -7.14 1.28 11.58
N LEU A 280 -8.32 1.17 10.95
CA LEU A 280 -8.47 1.50 9.53
C LEU A 280 -8.14 2.97 9.26
N ALA A 281 -8.65 3.87 10.10
CA ALA A 281 -8.37 5.29 9.98
C ALA A 281 -6.88 5.61 10.16
N ASP A 282 -6.20 4.93 11.09
CA ASP A 282 -4.75 5.06 11.32
C ASP A 282 -3.92 4.52 10.15
N ALA A 283 -4.49 3.63 9.34
CA ALA A 283 -3.89 3.12 8.11
C ALA A 283 -4.21 3.96 6.86
N GLY A 284 -4.87 5.12 7.03
CA GLY A 284 -5.25 6.01 5.93
C GLY A 284 -6.63 5.75 5.34
N PHE A 285 -7.49 4.96 6.01
CA PHE A 285 -8.85 4.67 5.60
C PHE A 285 -9.89 5.20 6.61
N PRO A 286 -10.03 6.53 6.79
CA PRO A 286 -10.97 7.06 7.75
C PRO A 286 -12.41 6.67 7.44
N ARG A 287 -13.20 6.59 8.51
CA ARG A 287 -14.61 6.27 8.44
C ARG A 287 -15.38 7.42 7.81
N ILE A 288 -16.27 7.11 6.88
CA ILE A 288 -17.23 8.08 6.36
C ILE A 288 -18.40 8.16 7.35
N PRO A 289 -18.69 9.35 7.92
CA PRO A 289 -19.79 9.52 8.86
C PRO A 289 -21.15 9.20 8.24
N GLY A 290 -22.14 8.92 9.10
CA GLY A 290 -23.53 8.66 8.70
C GLY A 290 -23.88 7.17 8.60
N GLU A 291 -25.14 6.93 8.28
CA GLU A 291 -25.69 5.60 8.04
C GLU A 291 -25.50 5.21 6.58
N TRP A 292 -24.97 4.01 6.36
CA TRP A 292 -24.67 3.50 5.03
C TRP A 292 -25.35 2.15 4.81
N TRP A 293 -25.87 1.96 3.61
CA TRP A 293 -26.47 0.71 3.18
C TRP A 293 -26.19 0.44 1.71
N ASP A 294 -26.36 -0.81 1.29
CA ASP A 294 -26.55 -1.15 -0.12
C ASP A 294 -28.05 -1.14 -0.46
N ASN A 295 -28.36 -0.84 -1.72
CA ASN A 295 -29.73 -0.91 -2.22
C ASN A 295 -30.17 -2.37 -2.22
N PRO A 296 -31.27 -2.69 -1.53
CA PRO A 296 -31.70 -4.06 -1.39
C PRO A 296 -32.39 -4.51 -2.68
N ARG A 297 -32.20 -5.78 -3.04
CA ARG A 297 -32.79 -6.39 -4.24
C ARG A 297 -33.58 -7.64 -3.82
N PRO A 298 -34.91 -7.68 -4.05
CA PRO A 298 -35.72 -6.71 -4.81
C PRO A 298 -35.89 -5.36 -4.08
N ALA A 299 -36.06 -4.30 -4.87
CA ALA A 299 -36.29 -2.95 -4.36
C ALA A 299 -37.49 -2.90 -3.40
N GLY A 300 -37.39 -2.06 -2.36
CA GLY A 300 -38.43 -1.92 -1.32
C GLY A 300 -38.32 -2.92 -0.16
N SER A 301 -37.37 -3.86 -0.20
CA SER A 301 -37.04 -4.73 0.94
C SER A 301 -36.16 -4.02 1.98
N MET A 302 -35.85 -4.70 3.08
CA MET A 302 -35.05 -4.13 4.18
C MET A 302 -33.65 -3.76 3.68
N ARG A 303 -33.22 -2.53 3.98
CA ARG A 303 -31.89 -2.01 3.62
C ARG A 303 -30.78 -2.93 4.12
N TRP A 304 -29.77 -3.17 3.28
CA TRP A 304 -28.61 -3.98 3.66
C TRP A 304 -27.57 -3.08 4.32
N ALA A 305 -27.63 -2.98 5.65
CA ALA A 305 -26.73 -2.12 6.41
C ALA A 305 -25.26 -2.47 6.18
N LYS A 306 -24.40 -1.45 6.15
CA LYS A 306 -22.94 -1.58 6.05
C LYS A 306 -22.24 -0.43 6.77
N ARG A 307 -20.91 -0.52 6.85
CA ARG A 307 -20.06 0.65 7.14
C ARG A 307 -19.29 1.04 5.88
N LEU A 308 -18.96 2.32 5.75
CA LEU A 308 -18.19 2.82 4.62
C LEU A 308 -16.99 3.64 5.11
N HIS A 309 -15.82 3.25 4.62
CA HIS A 309 -14.56 3.96 4.76
C HIS A 309 -14.09 4.41 3.38
N GLY A 310 -13.12 5.31 3.32
CA GLY A 310 -12.47 5.64 2.06
C GLY A 310 -11.02 6.06 2.26
N SER A 311 -10.28 6.18 1.16
CA SER A 311 -8.87 6.57 1.21
C SER A 311 -8.71 8.05 1.57
N ALA A 312 -7.73 8.35 2.41
CA ALA A 312 -7.25 9.71 2.64
C ALA A 312 -6.22 10.17 1.57
N ASP A 313 -5.72 9.26 0.72
CA ASP A 313 -4.74 9.53 -0.34
C ASP A 313 -5.41 10.18 -1.57
N PRO A 314 -5.06 11.42 -1.93
CA PRO A 314 -5.62 12.07 -3.12
C PRO A 314 -5.22 11.41 -4.44
N GLY A 315 -4.10 10.66 -4.48
CA GLY A 315 -3.66 9.94 -5.67
C GLY A 315 -4.23 8.53 -5.81
N ARG A 316 -5.01 8.05 -4.84
CA ARG A 316 -5.65 6.73 -4.89
C ARG A 316 -6.97 6.70 -4.13
N PRO A 317 -8.07 7.15 -4.76
CA PRO A 317 -9.41 7.03 -4.19
C PRO A 317 -9.80 5.56 -3.98
N VAL A 318 -10.46 5.28 -2.86
CA VAL A 318 -10.93 3.94 -2.48
C VAL A 318 -12.29 4.06 -1.82
N ASN A 319 -13.20 3.15 -2.15
CA ASN A 319 -14.37 2.86 -1.33
C ASN A 319 -14.12 1.56 -0.58
N LEU A 320 -14.04 1.62 0.75
CA LEU A 320 -13.87 0.45 1.60
C LEU A 320 -15.19 0.12 2.30
N HIS A 321 -15.89 -0.85 1.74
CA HIS A 321 -17.16 -1.35 2.25
C HIS A 321 -16.90 -2.38 3.34
N VAL A 322 -17.43 -2.17 4.54
CA VAL A 322 -17.39 -3.18 5.61
C VAL A 322 -18.76 -3.79 5.74
N ARG A 323 -18.86 -5.11 5.55
CA ARG A 323 -20.12 -5.85 5.54
C ARG A 323 -20.02 -7.08 6.45
N ALA A 324 -21.12 -7.39 7.13
CA ALA A 324 -21.22 -8.61 7.91
C ALA A 324 -21.16 -9.84 6.99
N ALA A 325 -20.47 -10.89 7.45
CA ALA A 325 -20.44 -12.18 6.79
C ALA A 325 -21.87 -12.69 6.55
N ASP A 326 -22.07 -13.35 5.41
CA ASP A 326 -23.36 -13.91 4.97
C ASP A 326 -24.51 -12.89 4.82
N SER A 327 -24.23 -11.59 4.97
CA SER A 327 -25.23 -10.57 4.70
C SER A 327 -25.54 -10.49 3.21
N PRO A 328 -26.77 -10.10 2.82
CA PRO A 328 -27.15 -10.00 1.41
C PRO A 328 -26.23 -9.06 0.61
N GLY A 329 -25.86 -7.91 1.18
CA GLY A 329 -24.93 -6.97 0.54
C GLY A 329 -23.51 -7.53 0.36
N TRP A 330 -23.04 -8.34 1.31
CA TRP A 330 -21.75 -9.02 1.23
C TRP A 330 -21.70 -10.00 0.06
N ARG A 331 -22.73 -10.86 -0.04
CA ARG A 331 -22.82 -11.85 -1.12
C ARG A 331 -23.04 -11.17 -2.47
N TYR A 332 -23.92 -10.17 -2.53
CA TYR A 332 -24.25 -9.43 -3.74
C TYR A 332 -23.01 -8.82 -4.40
N ALA A 333 -22.14 -8.15 -3.63
CA ALA A 333 -20.95 -7.51 -4.17
C ALA A 333 -19.98 -8.50 -4.84
N LEU A 334 -19.85 -9.71 -4.27
CA LEU A 334 -19.02 -10.79 -4.82
C LEU A 334 -19.66 -11.42 -6.04
N LEU A 335 -20.96 -11.74 -5.93
CA LEU A 335 -21.75 -12.34 -7.01
C LEU A 335 -21.71 -11.48 -8.27
N MET A 336 -22.00 -10.18 -8.15
CA MET A 336 -22.03 -9.29 -9.30
C MET A 336 -20.66 -9.17 -9.99
N ARG A 337 -19.57 -9.12 -9.20
CA ARG A 337 -18.21 -9.11 -9.75
C ARG A 337 -17.94 -10.38 -10.54
N ASP A 338 -18.23 -11.54 -9.96
CA ASP A 338 -17.89 -12.82 -10.57
C ASP A 338 -18.78 -13.13 -11.78
N HIS A 339 -20.06 -12.77 -11.72
CA HIS A 339 -20.97 -12.84 -12.86
C HIS A 339 -20.46 -12.00 -14.04
N LEU A 340 -20.11 -10.72 -13.81
CA LEU A 340 -19.58 -9.83 -14.86
C LEU A 340 -18.21 -10.27 -15.40
N ARG A 341 -17.43 -11.03 -14.62
CA ARG A 341 -16.21 -11.66 -15.11
C ARG A 341 -16.54 -12.82 -16.06
N ALA A 342 -17.53 -13.63 -15.70
CA ALA A 342 -17.96 -14.81 -16.42
C ALA A 342 -18.79 -14.52 -17.68
N ASP A 343 -19.47 -13.37 -17.75
CA ASP A 343 -20.35 -13.00 -18.88
C ASP A 343 -19.82 -11.77 -19.64
N PRO A 344 -19.11 -11.96 -20.78
CA PRO A 344 -18.65 -10.86 -21.61
C PRO A 344 -19.78 -10.01 -22.20
N GLY A 345 -20.96 -10.59 -22.44
CA GLY A 345 -22.11 -9.89 -23.01
C GLY A 345 -22.68 -8.89 -22.02
N GLN A 346 -22.90 -9.31 -20.77
CA GLN A 346 -23.37 -8.42 -19.71
C GLN A 346 -22.33 -7.37 -19.32
N ARG A 347 -21.05 -7.73 -19.34
CA ARG A 347 -19.95 -6.75 -19.17
C ARG A 347 -19.98 -5.66 -20.24
N ALA A 348 -20.23 -6.01 -21.49
CA ALA A 348 -20.34 -5.05 -22.59
C ALA A 348 -21.60 -4.17 -22.44
N ALA A 349 -22.76 -4.76 -22.10
CA ALA A 349 -23.99 -4.02 -21.83
C ALA A 349 -23.82 -3.02 -20.68
N TYR A 350 -23.18 -3.44 -19.58
CA TYR A 350 -22.90 -2.56 -18.45
C TYR A 350 -21.96 -1.40 -18.85
N LEU A 351 -20.94 -1.67 -19.66
CA LEU A 351 -20.04 -0.62 -20.14
C LEU A 351 -20.78 0.44 -20.98
N LEU A 352 -21.70 0.03 -21.85
CA LEU A 352 -22.52 0.97 -22.65
C LEU A 352 -23.34 1.88 -21.74
N LEU A 353 -24.06 1.31 -20.77
CA LEU A 353 -24.81 2.08 -19.78
C LEU A 353 -23.91 3.06 -19.02
N LYS A 354 -22.72 2.62 -18.59
CA LYS A 354 -21.78 3.49 -17.88
C LYS A 354 -21.37 4.69 -18.72
N ARG A 355 -21.12 4.51 -20.01
CA ARG A 355 -20.72 5.60 -20.92
C ARG A 355 -21.86 6.59 -21.13
N GLU A 356 -23.09 6.10 -21.31
CA GLU A 356 -24.29 6.94 -21.44
C GLU A 356 -24.55 7.77 -20.17
N LEU A 357 -24.48 7.14 -19.00
CA LEU A 357 -24.68 7.82 -17.72
C LEU A 357 -23.55 8.79 -17.39
N ALA A 358 -22.30 8.48 -17.78
CA ALA A 358 -21.18 9.38 -17.55
C ALA A 358 -21.29 10.67 -18.40
N ALA A 359 -21.92 10.58 -19.57
CA ALA A 359 -22.16 11.73 -20.44
C ALA A 359 -23.32 12.63 -19.95
N SER A 360 -24.25 12.09 -19.15
CA SER A 360 -25.50 12.75 -18.79
C SER A 360 -25.64 13.10 -17.31
N ALA A 361 -24.92 12.43 -16.41
CA ALA A 361 -25.02 12.67 -14.97
C ALA A 361 -24.34 13.98 -14.54
N SER A 362 -25.04 14.75 -13.71
CA SER A 362 -24.53 16.01 -13.12
C SER A 362 -23.42 15.79 -12.09
N ASP A 363 -23.41 14.64 -11.42
CA ASP A 363 -22.54 14.35 -10.29
C ASP A 363 -22.40 12.82 -10.04
N SER A 364 -21.53 12.46 -9.10
CA SER A 364 -21.23 11.06 -8.77
C SER A 364 -22.38 10.30 -8.11
N VAL A 365 -23.24 11.00 -7.35
CA VAL A 365 -24.40 10.40 -6.67
C VAL A 365 -25.45 10.05 -7.71
N THR A 366 -25.85 11.01 -8.53
CA THR A 366 -26.80 10.87 -9.64
C THR A 366 -26.36 9.75 -10.59
N TYR A 367 -25.07 9.72 -10.94
CA TYR A 367 -24.51 8.64 -11.76
C TYR A 367 -24.64 7.26 -11.11
N THR A 368 -24.49 7.17 -9.79
CA THR A 368 -24.53 5.90 -9.06
C THR A 368 -25.96 5.37 -8.97
N THR A 369 -26.91 6.23 -8.60
CA THR A 369 -28.33 5.87 -8.49
C THR A 369 -28.97 5.53 -9.84
N ALA A 370 -28.55 6.21 -10.91
CA ALA A 370 -29.09 5.96 -12.26
C ALA A 370 -28.78 4.54 -12.80
N LYS A 371 -27.83 3.81 -12.18
CA LYS A 371 -27.53 2.41 -12.54
C LYS A 371 -28.43 1.39 -11.86
N ASP A 372 -29.15 1.78 -10.80
CA ASP A 372 -29.89 0.83 -9.98
C ASP A 372 -30.88 -0.04 -10.75
N PRO A 373 -31.66 0.49 -11.73
CA PRO A 373 -32.59 -0.33 -12.50
C PRO A 373 -31.90 -1.43 -13.30
N TRP A 374 -30.73 -1.14 -13.89
CA TRP A 374 -29.96 -2.14 -14.62
C TRP A 374 -29.47 -3.25 -13.69
N PHE A 375 -29.00 -2.88 -12.49
CA PHE A 375 -28.56 -3.85 -11.50
C PHE A 375 -29.71 -4.63 -10.86
N ASP A 376 -30.96 -4.14 -10.87
CA ASP A 376 -32.13 -4.91 -10.41
C ASP A 376 -32.37 -6.11 -11.31
N GLU A 377 -32.36 -5.89 -12.63
CA GLU A 377 -32.47 -6.98 -13.60
C GLU A 377 -31.24 -7.90 -13.57
N GLU A 378 -30.05 -7.31 -13.53
CA GLU A 378 -28.81 -8.06 -13.58
C GLU A 378 -28.63 -8.95 -12.35
N HIS A 379 -29.11 -8.51 -11.19
CA HIS A 379 -29.09 -9.35 -10.00
C HIS A 379 -29.83 -10.66 -10.21
N LEU A 380 -30.99 -10.65 -10.89
CA LEU A 380 -31.75 -11.86 -11.19
C LEU A 380 -30.96 -12.81 -12.11
N ARG A 381 -30.30 -12.26 -13.14
CA ARG A 381 -29.42 -13.04 -14.04
C ARG A 381 -28.23 -13.63 -13.30
N ALA A 382 -27.63 -12.87 -12.39
CA ALA A 382 -26.52 -13.32 -11.59
C ALA A 382 -26.93 -14.43 -10.60
N GLU A 383 -28.11 -14.35 -9.99
CA GLU A 383 -28.66 -15.43 -9.14
C GLU A 383 -28.90 -16.71 -9.93
N GLU A 384 -29.49 -16.60 -11.13
CA GLU A 384 -29.68 -17.74 -12.02
C GLU A 384 -28.35 -18.38 -12.42
N TRP A 385 -27.37 -17.55 -12.82
CA TRP A 385 -26.00 -18.00 -13.11
C TRP A 385 -25.37 -18.72 -11.91
N ALA A 386 -25.53 -18.18 -10.70
CA ALA A 386 -24.99 -18.80 -9.49
C ALA A 386 -25.63 -20.16 -9.19
N ALA A 387 -26.93 -20.30 -9.40
CA ALA A 387 -27.65 -21.56 -9.25
C ALA A 387 -27.18 -22.59 -10.31
N GLN A 388 -27.04 -22.18 -11.57
CA GLN A 388 -26.63 -23.05 -12.67
C GLN A 388 -25.18 -23.54 -12.54
N THR A 389 -24.27 -22.68 -12.06
CA THR A 389 -22.84 -22.98 -11.94
C THR A 389 -22.44 -23.56 -10.59
N GLY A 390 -23.35 -23.57 -9.61
CA GLY A 390 -23.03 -23.92 -8.23
C GLY A 390 -22.10 -22.90 -7.54
N TRP A 391 -22.07 -21.65 -8.01
CA TRP A 391 -21.21 -20.60 -7.47
C TRP A 391 -21.42 -20.43 -5.96
N ARG A 392 -20.30 -20.24 -5.25
CA ARG A 392 -20.24 -19.89 -3.83
C ARG A 392 -19.16 -18.82 -3.65
N PRO A 393 -19.42 -17.79 -2.81
CA PRO A 393 -18.52 -16.66 -2.62
C PRO A 393 -17.18 -17.02 -1.99
#